data_AF-A0A2N5YMN0-F1
#
_entry.id   AF-A0A2N5YMN0-F1
#
_cell.length_a   1.000
_cell.length_b   1.000
_cell.length_c   1.000
_cell.angle_alpha   90.00
_cell.angle_beta   90.00
_cell.angle_gamma   90.00
#
_symmetry.space_group_name_H-M   'P 1'
#
loop_
_entity.id
_entity.type
_entity.pdbx_description
1 polymer ?
#
loop_
_entity_poly.entity_id
_entity_poly.type
_entity_poly.pdbx_seq_one_letter_code
_entity_poly.pdbx_strand_id
1 'polypeptide(L)' 'GGIIFTFSCSQVVSKENFRKSVFAAAANTGRRVRVLHQLTQPADHPVSIYHPEGEYLKGLVLQVD' A
#
# COMPACT_ATOMS: atom_id res chain seq x y z
N GLY A 1 12.82 2.82 -14.75
CA GLY A 1 12.85 1.35 -14.61
C GLY A 1 13.36 0.90 -13.25
N GLY A 2 12.73 1.33 -12.16
CA GLY A 2 13.03 0.87 -10.79
C GLY A 2 11.81 0.20 -10.15
N ILE A 3 12.02 -0.64 -9.14
CA ILE A 3 10.93 -1.25 -8.36
C ILE A 3 10.96 -0.68 -6.95
N ILE A 4 9.82 -0.20 -6.47
CA ILE A 4 9.65 0.34 -5.12
C ILE A 4 8.70 -0.57 -4.34
N PHE A 5 9.12 -0.96 -3.16
CA PHE A 5 8.28 -1.62 -2.16
C PHE A 5 8.01 -0.62 -1.06
N THR A 6 6.74 -0.28 -0.85
CA THR A 6 6.33 0.69 0.18
C THR A 6 5.19 0.12 1.00
N PHE A 7 5.23 0.38 2.30
CA PHE A 7 4.31 -0.22 3.27
C PHE A 7 3.85 0.80 4.31
N SER A 8 2.70 0.53 4.92
CA SER A 8 2.21 1.22 6.10
C SER A 8 1.50 0.23 7.03
N CYS A 9 1.93 0.21 8.30
CA CYS A 9 1.30 -0.57 9.38
C CYS A 9 0.38 0.29 10.27
N SER A 10 0.22 1.57 9.93
CA SER A 10 -0.51 2.51 10.79
C SER A 10 -2.02 2.32 10.67
N GLN A 11 -2.70 2.07 11.78
CA GLN A 11 -4.15 1.89 11.80
C GLN A 11 -4.95 3.11 11.35
N VAL A 12 -4.45 4.31 11.65
CA VAL A 12 -5.11 5.55 11.23
C VAL A 12 -5.02 5.79 9.72
N VAL A 13 -4.17 5.04 9.01
CA VAL A 13 -4.03 5.13 7.56
C VAL A 13 -4.86 4.05 6.90
N SER A 14 -5.98 4.44 6.28
CA SER A 14 -6.77 3.54 5.44
C SER A 14 -6.00 3.10 4.18
N LYS A 15 -6.41 1.99 3.56
CA LYS A 15 -5.91 1.56 2.24
C LYS A 15 -6.02 2.64 1.18
N GLU A 16 -7.12 3.40 1.20
CA GLU A 16 -7.35 4.48 0.26
C GLU A 16 -6.41 5.65 0.50
N ASN A 17 -6.25 6.08 1.75
CA ASN A 17 -5.32 7.16 2.11
C ASN A 17 -3.89 6.79 1.73
N PHE A 18 -3.47 5.55 1.99
CA PHE A 18 -2.15 5.06 1.59
C PHE A 18 -1.93 5.14 0.07
N ARG A 19 -2.90 4.68 -0.74
CA ARG A 19 -2.83 4.78 -2.21
C ARG A 19 -2.80 6.24 -2.67
N LYS A 20 -3.62 7.12 -2.07
CA LYS A 20 -3.64 8.56 -2.36
C LYS A 20 -2.30 9.21 -2.04
N SER A 21 -1.64 8.85 -0.94
CA SER A 21 -0.31 9.34 -0.60
C SER A 21 0.75 8.93 -1.64
N VAL A 22 0.72 7.67 -2.08
CA VAL A 22 1.62 7.18 -3.14
C VAL A 22 1.33 7.88 -4.47
N PHE A 23 0.06 8.07 -4.81
CA PHE A 23 -0.35 8.83 -5.99
C PHE A 23 0.16 10.28 -5.95
N ALA A 24 -0.03 10.97 -4.83
CA ALA A 24 0.45 12.34 -4.64
C ALA A 24 1.98 12.40 -4.79
N ALA A 25 2.71 11.43 -4.24
CA ALA A 25 4.17 11.34 -4.41
C ALA A 25 4.59 11.15 -5.88
N ALA A 26 3.89 10.29 -6.63
CA ALA A 26 4.15 10.11 -8.06
C ALA A 26 3.84 11.37 -8.88
N ALA A 27 2.71 12.03 -8.58
CA ALA A 27 2.33 13.29 -9.22
C ALA A 27 3.34 14.41 -8.95
N ASN A 28 3.76 14.58 -7.69
CA ASN A 28 4.73 15.60 -7.27
C ASN A 28 6.11 15.40 -7.90
N THR A 29 6.49 14.15 -8.18
CA THR A 29 7.78 13.83 -8.82
C THR A 29 7.71 13.82 -10.36
N GLY A 30 6.51 13.94 -10.94
CA GLY A 30 6.29 13.82 -12.39
C GLY A 30 6.65 12.43 -12.95
N ARG A 31 6.79 11.42 -12.09
CA ARG A 31 7.19 10.07 -12.49
C ARG A 31 5.94 9.23 -12.78
N ARG A 32 5.95 8.53 -13.90
CA ARG A 32 4.96 7.50 -14.19
C ARG A 32 5.25 6.27 -13.34
N VAL A 33 4.24 5.80 -12.63
CA VAL A 33 4.32 4.61 -11.78
C VAL A 33 3.18 3.66 -12.09
N ARG A 34 3.42 2.36 -11.97
CA ARG A 34 2.43 1.29 -12.14
C ARG A 34 2.42 0.40 -10.91
N VAL A 35 1.24 0.03 -10.44
CA VAL A 35 1.09 -0.93 -9.35
C VAL A 35 1.23 -2.34 -9.91
N LEU A 36 2.22 -3.09 -9.43
CA LEU A 36 2.43 -4.49 -9.79
C LEU A 36 1.70 -5.43 -8.82
N HIS A 37 1.83 -5.17 -7.53
CA HIS A 37 1.19 -5.97 -6.48
C HIS A 37 0.65 -5.09 -5.36
N GLN A 38 -0.44 -5.55 -4.76
CA GLN A 38 -0.97 -5.02 -3.52
C GLN A 38 -0.81 -6.12 -2.47
N LEU A 39 -0.04 -5.82 -1.44
CA LEU A 39 0.31 -6.77 -0.40
C LEU A 39 -0.44 -6.42 0.89
N THR A 40 -0.74 -7.46 1.65
CA THR A 40 -1.37 -7.38 2.97
C THR A 40 -0.58 -8.22 3.95
N GLN A 41 -0.99 -8.23 5.21
CA GLN A 41 -0.55 -9.22 6.19
C GLN A 41 -0.61 -10.67 5.66
N PRO A 42 0.35 -11.53 6.05
CA PRO A 42 0.38 -12.93 5.63
C PRO A 42 -0.68 -13.77 6.35
N ALA A 43 -0.80 -15.04 5.93
CA ALA A 43 -1.85 -15.95 6.43
C ALA A 43 -1.72 -16.31 7.92
N ASP A 44 -0.55 -16.13 8.52
CA ASP A 44 -0.32 -16.26 9.97
C ASP A 44 -0.89 -15.06 10.77
N HIS A 45 -1.32 -14.00 10.09
CA HIS A 45 -1.97 -12.81 10.66
C HIS A 45 -3.33 -12.57 10.00
N PRO A 46 -4.30 -13.50 10.14
CA PRO A 46 -5.57 -13.40 9.44
C PRO A 46 -6.39 -12.18 9.91
N VAL A 47 -7.15 -11.59 8.98
CA VAL A 47 -8.15 -10.57 9.31
C VAL A 47 -9.47 -11.28 9.63
N SER A 48 -9.97 -11.08 10.84
CA SER A 48 -11.29 -11.57 11.22
C SER A 48 -12.38 -10.70 10.60
N ILE A 49 -13.39 -11.33 10.00
CA ILE A 49 -14.58 -10.61 9.49
C ILE A 49 -15.36 -9.88 10.59
N TYR A 50 -15.21 -10.31 11.84
CA TYR A 50 -15.83 -9.69 13.02
C TYR A 50 -14.94 -8.62 13.66
N HIS A 51 -13.70 -8.48 13.17
CA HIS A 51 -12.75 -7.48 13.63
C HIS A 51 -11.94 -6.93 12.44
N PRO A 52 -12.60 -6.17 11.53
CA PRO A 52 -11.96 -5.66 10.31
C PRO A 52 -10.83 -4.67 10.61
N GLU A 53 -10.85 -4.05 11.80
CA GLU A 53 -9.75 -3.26 12.34
C GLU A 53 -8.43 -4.05 12.33
N GLY A 54 -8.46 -5.39 12.43
CA GLY A 54 -7.25 -6.21 12.32
C GLY A 54 -6.49 -6.06 11.00
N GLU A 55 -7.09 -5.48 9.97
CA GLU A 55 -6.46 -5.20 8.67
C GLU A 55 -5.60 -3.92 8.68
N TYR A 56 -4.45 -3.97 9.35
CA TYR A 56 -3.60 -2.81 9.53
C TYR A 56 -2.45 -2.69 8.52
N LEU A 57 -2.00 -3.79 7.87
CA LEU A 57 -0.85 -3.76 6.96
C LEU A 57 -1.28 -3.49 5.52
N LYS A 58 -0.75 -2.41 4.95
CA LYS A 58 -0.91 -2.06 3.53
C LYS A 58 0.45 -2.08 2.86
N GLY A 59 0.56 -2.75 1.72
CA GLY A 59 1.77 -2.76 0.91
C GLY A 59 1.48 -2.53 -0.58
N LEU A 60 2.37 -1.82 -1.25
CA LEU A 60 2.36 -1.67 -2.70
C LEU A 60 3.75 -1.99 -3.27
N VAL A 61 3.75 -2.80 -4.32
CA VAL A 61 4.92 -3.00 -5.18
C VAL A 61 4.68 -2.20 -6.45
N LEU A 62 5.58 -1.26 -6.72
CA LEU A 62 5.44 -0.27 -7.79
C LEU A 62 6.58 -0.42 -8.79
N GLN A 63 6.28 -0.30 -10.08
CA GLN A 63 7.27 -0.06 -11.12
C GLN A 63 7.29 1.43 -11.44
N VAL A 64 8.48 2.03 -11.41
CA VAL A 64 8.72 3.42 -11.86
C VAL A 64 9.32 3.36 -13.25
N ASP A 65 8.69 4.05 -14.21
CA ASP A 65 9.22 4.18 -15.57
C ASP A 65 10.51 5.01 -15.58
#